data_AF-A0A3M1IJ47-F1
#
_entry.id   AF-A0A3M1IJ47-F1
#
_cell.length_a   1.000
_cell.length_b   1.000
_cell.length_c   1.000
_cell.angle_alpha   90.00
_cell.angle_beta   90.00
_cell.angle_gamma   90.00
#
_symmetry.space_group_name_H-M   'P 1'
#
loop_
_entity.id
_entity.type
_entity.pdbx_description
1 polymer ?
#
loop_
_entity_poly.entity_id
_entity_poly.type
_entity_poly.pdbx_seq_one_letter_code
_entity_poly.pdbx_strand_id
1 'polypeptide(L)'
;MNTNVIPMMLDSLQRQAVLSRAPLLLGEWGPPTRADTDANHREQRRFTEVYRFTANQMDHRGIGGIKPWFCGTRRMVRLPGAKQPVTWAIFSDSSPAGRDERKYLTDVLARPRPLVVAGRLEDFGYDFSTRTFGMKLRTRPALGASEIFVPAERHYPGGTRVAFADGLVLA
;
A
#
# COMPACT_ATOMS: atom_id res chain seq x y z
N MET A 1 -17.56 3.64 -5.14
CA MET A 1 -17.25 3.60 -3.69
C MET A 1 -16.91 5.03 -3.33
N ASN A 2 -17.56 5.63 -2.33
CA ASN A 2 -17.25 7.00 -1.95
C ASN A 2 -15.92 7.01 -1.19
N THR A 3 -14.83 7.39 -1.87
CA THR A 3 -13.49 7.41 -1.28
C THR A 3 -13.31 8.52 -0.25
N ASN A 4 -14.23 9.49 -0.18
CA ASN A 4 -14.17 10.62 0.77
C ASN A 4 -14.27 10.17 2.24
N VAL A 5 -14.79 8.96 2.50
CA VAL A 5 -14.87 8.40 3.86
C VAL A 5 -13.50 7.93 4.37
N ILE A 6 -12.57 7.56 3.46
CA ILE A 6 -11.26 7.01 3.85
C ILE A 6 -10.42 8.03 4.64
N PRO A 7 -10.20 9.27 4.17
CA PRO A 7 -9.46 10.27 4.94
C PRO A 7 -10.10 10.53 6.31
N MET A 8 -11.43 10.70 6.35
CA MET A 8 -12.16 10.95 7.60
C MET A 8 -11.97 9.83 8.63
N MET A 9 -12.03 8.58 8.18
CA MET A 9 -11.81 7.41 9.04
C MET A 9 -10.37 7.35 9.54
N LEU A 10 -9.38 7.54 8.66
CA LEU A 10 -7.96 7.54 9.05
C LEU A 10 -7.64 8.67 10.04
N ASP A 11 -8.18 9.87 9.82
CA ASP A 11 -8.02 10.99 10.74
C ASP A 11 -8.63 10.70 12.12
N SER A 12 -9.78 10.02 12.13
CA SER A 12 -10.42 9.59 13.38
C SER A 12 -9.56 8.59 14.14
N LEU A 13 -9.04 7.57 13.47
CA LEU A 13 -8.15 6.57 14.06
C LEU A 13 -6.85 7.20 14.58
N GLN A 14 -6.27 8.14 13.83
CA GLN A 14 -5.08 8.85 14.26
C GLN A 14 -5.33 9.69 15.51
N ARG A 15 -6.48 10.38 15.59
CA ARG A 15 -6.88 11.10 16.82
C ARG A 15 -6.99 10.15 18.02
N GLN A 16 -7.60 8.97 17.83
CA GLN A 16 -7.72 7.96 18.89
C GLN A 16 -6.35 7.43 19.35
N ALA A 17 -5.43 7.19 18.41
CA ALA A 17 -4.06 6.77 18.71
C ALA A 17 -3.29 7.84 19.52
N VAL A 18 -3.45 9.11 19.15
CA VAL A 18 -2.86 10.24 19.90
C VAL A 18 -3.44 10.32 21.31
N LEU A 19 -4.77 10.23 21.47
CA LEU A 19 -5.42 10.28 22.79
C LEU A 19 -4.98 9.12 23.69
N SER A 20 -4.77 7.94 23.10
CA SER A 20 -4.30 6.74 23.83
C SER A 20 -2.78 6.67 24.00
N ARG A 21 -2.02 7.62 23.42
CA ARG A 21 -0.54 7.61 23.41
C ARG A 21 0.05 6.30 22.86
N ALA A 22 -0.64 5.70 21.88
CA ALA A 22 -0.26 4.43 21.28
C ALA A 22 0.08 4.59 19.79
N PRO A 23 0.95 3.74 19.23
CA PRO A 23 1.13 3.67 17.79
C PRO A 23 -0.15 3.19 17.10
N LEU A 24 -0.38 3.66 15.87
CA LEU A 24 -1.48 3.21 15.02
C LEU A 24 -0.96 2.23 13.97
N LEU A 25 -1.58 1.05 13.91
CA LEU A 25 -1.39 0.06 12.86
C LEU A 25 -2.77 -0.39 12.38
N LEU A 26 -3.03 -0.31 11.07
CA LEU A 26 -4.25 -0.88 10.50
C LEU A 26 -4.09 -2.39 10.33
N GLY A 27 -4.81 -3.16 11.13
CA GLY A 27 -4.77 -4.63 11.07
C GLY A 27 -5.29 -5.18 9.74
N GLU A 28 -6.31 -4.55 9.14
CA GLU A 28 -6.80 -4.89 7.81
C GLU A 28 -7.26 -3.67 7.03
N TRP A 29 -7.12 -3.72 5.70
CA TRP A 29 -7.71 -2.71 4.81
C TRP A 29 -7.91 -3.24 3.38
N GLY A 30 -8.71 -2.50 2.63
CA GLY A 30 -8.96 -2.74 1.21
C GLY A 30 -10.24 -3.56 0.96
N PRO A 31 -10.99 -3.24 -0.10
CA PRO A 31 -12.20 -3.99 -0.44
C PRO A 31 -11.87 -5.41 -0.91
N PRO A 32 -12.82 -6.36 -0.75
CA PRO A 32 -12.70 -7.68 -1.32
C PRO A 32 -12.86 -7.66 -2.84
N THR A 33 -12.08 -8.47 -3.54
CA THR A 33 -12.18 -8.74 -4.99
C THR A 33 -13.46 -9.50 -5.30
N ARG A 34 -14.21 -9.10 -6.33
CA ARG A 34 -15.41 -9.80 -6.79
C ARG A 34 -15.08 -10.82 -7.87
N ALA A 35 -15.93 -11.83 -8.03
CA ALA A 35 -15.74 -12.91 -8.99
C ALA A 35 -15.49 -12.45 -10.45
N ASP A 36 -16.11 -11.34 -10.86
CA ASP A 36 -15.96 -10.79 -12.21
C ASP A 36 -14.75 -9.87 -12.41
N THR A 37 -14.07 -9.48 -11.32
CA THR A 37 -13.02 -8.45 -11.36
C THR A 37 -11.80 -8.92 -12.15
N ASP A 38 -11.42 -10.19 -12.00
CA ASP A 38 -10.24 -10.76 -12.67
C ASP A 38 -10.37 -10.72 -14.21
N ALA A 39 -11.60 -10.77 -14.75
CA ALA A 39 -11.87 -10.70 -16.19
C ALA A 39 -12.32 -9.31 -16.68
N ASN A 40 -12.50 -8.33 -15.79
CA ASN A 40 -13.09 -7.04 -16.12
C ASN A 40 -12.11 -5.88 -15.89
N HIS A 41 -11.50 -5.40 -16.96
CA HIS A 41 -10.52 -4.30 -16.90
C HIS A 41 -11.05 -3.00 -16.29
N ARG A 42 -12.34 -2.69 -16.45
CA ARG A 42 -12.94 -1.49 -15.81
C ARG A 42 -12.95 -1.65 -14.29
N GLU A 43 -13.27 -2.85 -13.82
CA GLU A 43 -13.26 -3.16 -12.39
C GLU A 43 -11.83 -3.22 -11.84
N GLN A 44 -10.88 -3.82 -12.57
CA GLN A 44 -9.46 -3.78 -12.19
C GLN A 44 -8.96 -2.35 -12.02
N ARG A 45 -9.23 -1.46 -12.98
CA ARG A 45 -8.85 -0.03 -12.88
C ARG A 45 -9.44 0.63 -11.65
N ARG A 46 -10.74 0.42 -11.41
CA ARG A 46 -11.42 0.93 -10.22
C ARG A 46 -10.81 0.42 -8.92
N PHE A 47 -10.44 -0.86 -8.86
CA PHE A 47 -9.72 -1.43 -7.71
C PHE A 47 -8.36 -0.75 -7.54
N THR A 48 -7.57 -0.65 -8.60
CA THR A 48 -6.27 0.02 -8.58
C THR A 48 -6.40 1.44 -8.05
N GLU A 49 -7.38 2.22 -8.52
CA GLU A 49 -7.61 3.60 -8.08
C GLU A 49 -7.93 3.69 -6.59
N VAL A 50 -8.85 2.85 -6.09
CA VAL A 50 -9.19 2.80 -4.66
C VAL A 50 -7.96 2.43 -3.83
N TYR A 51 -7.22 1.40 -4.24
CA TYR A 51 -6.02 0.95 -3.52
C TYR A 51 -4.92 2.02 -3.52
N ARG A 52 -4.65 2.66 -4.65
CA ARG A 52 -3.67 3.76 -4.76
C ARG A 52 -4.07 4.93 -3.86
N PHE A 53 -5.34 5.31 -3.90
CA PHE A 53 -5.85 6.39 -3.06
C PHE A 53 -5.70 6.04 -1.57
N THR A 54 -6.14 4.86 -1.14
CA THR A 54 -5.99 4.44 0.27
C THR A 54 -4.53 4.38 0.69
N ALA A 55 -3.65 3.78 -0.12
CA ALA A 55 -2.22 3.71 0.15
C ALA A 55 -1.60 5.10 0.32
N ASN A 56 -1.90 6.04 -0.59
CA ASN A 56 -1.41 7.41 -0.49
C ASN A 56 -1.93 8.12 0.77
N GLN A 57 -3.20 7.91 1.15
CA GLN A 57 -3.74 8.49 2.38
C GLN A 57 -3.06 7.93 3.63
N MET A 58 -2.68 6.66 3.63
CA MET A 58 -1.93 6.03 4.72
C MET A 58 -0.48 6.53 4.79
N ASP A 59 0.20 6.64 3.64
CA ASP A 59 1.59 7.08 3.54
C ASP A 59 1.78 8.49 4.11
N HIS A 60 0.99 9.46 3.64
CA HIS A 60 1.06 10.85 4.14
C HIS A 60 0.70 11.02 5.62
N ARG A 61 0.10 9.99 6.24
CA ARG A 61 -0.23 9.96 7.67
C ARG A 61 0.77 9.16 8.49
N GLY A 62 1.75 8.51 7.87
CA GLY A 62 2.65 7.60 8.56
C GLY A 62 1.96 6.37 9.14
N ILE A 63 0.83 5.95 8.56
CA ILE A 63 0.04 4.82 9.06
C ILE A 63 0.52 3.54 8.39
N GLY A 64 1.14 2.67 9.19
CA GLY A 64 1.41 1.30 8.78
C GLY A 64 0.12 0.48 8.68
N GLY A 65 0.13 -0.56 7.86
CA GLY A 65 -0.99 -1.48 7.81
C GLY A 65 -0.64 -2.84 7.24
N ILE A 66 -1.44 -3.81 7.62
CA ILE A 66 -1.37 -5.19 7.15
C ILE A 66 -2.57 -5.38 6.22
N LYS A 67 -2.36 -6.16 5.14
CA LYS A 67 -3.46 -6.73 4.37
C LYS A 67 -3.51 -8.22 4.66
N PRO A 68 -4.21 -8.68 5.71
CA PRO A 68 -3.97 -9.98 6.34
C PRO A 68 -4.37 -11.21 5.50
N TRP A 69 -4.90 -10.99 4.29
CA TRP A 69 -5.38 -12.03 3.39
C TRP A 69 -4.43 -12.36 2.24
N PHE A 70 -3.14 -12.01 2.35
CA PHE A 70 -2.10 -12.28 1.34
C PHE A 70 -2.09 -13.75 0.85
N CYS A 71 -2.29 -14.70 1.77
CA CYS A 71 -2.41 -16.13 1.48
C CYS A 71 -3.82 -16.68 1.76
N GLY A 72 -4.77 -15.79 2.09
CA GLY A 72 -6.12 -16.13 2.52
C GLY A 72 -6.95 -16.75 1.42
N THR A 73 -7.99 -17.48 1.83
CA THR A 73 -8.90 -18.32 1.03
C THR A 73 -9.12 -17.82 -0.41
N ARG A 74 -8.38 -18.43 -1.36
CA ARG A 74 -8.53 -18.24 -2.82
C ARG A 74 -9.95 -18.57 -3.31
N ARG A 75 -10.66 -19.40 -2.55
CA ARG A 75 -12.05 -19.72 -2.79
C ARG A 75 -12.90 -18.47 -2.61
N MET A 76 -13.70 -18.19 -3.64
CA MET A 76 -14.72 -17.17 -3.56
C MET A 76 -15.75 -17.53 -2.49
N VAL A 77 -16.00 -16.61 -1.57
CA VAL A 77 -16.95 -16.73 -0.47
C VAL A 77 -18.17 -15.88 -0.77
N ARG A 78 -19.37 -16.44 -0.57
CA ARG A 78 -20.62 -15.68 -0.71
C ARG A 78 -20.99 -15.08 0.64
N LEU A 79 -20.80 -13.77 0.78
CA LEU A 79 -21.21 -13.04 1.98
C LEU A 79 -22.71 -12.75 1.96
N PRO A 80 -23.39 -12.68 3.12
CA PRO A 80 -24.77 -12.23 3.20
C PRO A 80 -24.97 -10.86 2.53
N GLY A 81 -25.96 -10.74 1.65
CA GLY A 81 -26.27 -9.50 0.94
C GLY A 81 -25.32 -9.14 -0.22
N ALA A 82 -24.23 -9.90 -0.45
CA ALA A 82 -23.34 -9.65 -1.57
C ALA A 82 -23.98 -10.10 -2.90
N LYS A 83 -23.96 -9.22 -3.91
CA LYS A 83 -24.45 -9.52 -5.27
C LYS A 83 -23.63 -10.61 -5.96
N GLN A 84 -22.36 -10.74 -5.60
CA GLN A 84 -21.43 -11.72 -6.16
C GLN A 84 -20.55 -12.31 -5.05
N PRO A 85 -20.03 -13.53 -5.24
CA PRO A 85 -18.96 -14.07 -4.42
C PRO A 85 -17.71 -13.20 -4.44
N VAL A 86 -16.95 -13.22 -3.34
CA VAL A 86 -15.77 -12.38 -3.17
C VAL A 86 -14.58 -13.12 -2.53
N THR A 87 -13.37 -12.59 -2.72
CA THR A 87 -12.15 -13.05 -2.06
C THR A 87 -11.25 -11.87 -1.72
N TRP A 88 -10.38 -12.00 -0.72
CA TRP A 88 -9.34 -11.03 -0.41
C TRP A 88 -7.94 -11.47 -0.87
N ALA A 89 -7.84 -12.66 -1.48
CA ALA A 89 -6.58 -13.21 -1.96
C ALA A 89 -5.92 -12.27 -2.98
N ILE A 90 -4.59 -12.20 -2.97
CA ILE A 90 -3.82 -11.45 -3.98
C ILE A 90 -3.41 -12.32 -5.18
N PHE A 91 -3.59 -13.64 -5.11
CA PHE A 91 -3.36 -14.57 -6.20
C PHE A 91 -4.69 -15.11 -6.73
N SER A 92 -4.81 -15.24 -8.05
CA SER A 92 -6.01 -15.77 -8.72
C SER A 92 -5.94 -17.27 -9.01
N ASP A 93 -4.74 -17.84 -9.11
CA ASP A 93 -4.55 -19.26 -9.35
C ASP A 93 -4.84 -20.13 -8.11
N SER A 94 -4.90 -21.44 -8.32
CA SER A 94 -5.10 -22.45 -7.27
C SER A 94 -3.80 -22.95 -6.61
N SER A 95 -2.63 -22.53 -7.10
CA SER A 95 -1.32 -22.95 -6.57
C SER A 95 -1.15 -22.47 -5.13
N PRO A 96 -0.75 -23.35 -4.19
CA PRO A 96 -0.45 -22.97 -2.81
C PRO A 96 0.63 -21.89 -2.71
N ALA A 97 1.61 -21.91 -3.62
CA ALA A 97 2.69 -20.94 -3.68
C ALA A 97 2.28 -19.59 -4.30
N GLY A 98 1.15 -19.54 -5.03
CA GLY A 98 0.76 -18.38 -5.84
C GLY A 98 1.67 -18.20 -7.06
N ARG A 99 1.09 -18.12 -8.26
CA ARG A 99 1.81 -17.90 -9.52
C ARG A 99 1.27 -16.70 -10.29
N ASP A 100 -0.06 -16.54 -10.28
CA ASP A 100 -0.81 -15.51 -10.98
C ASP A 100 -1.26 -14.46 -9.97
N GLU A 101 -0.45 -13.41 -9.84
CA GLU A 101 -0.80 -12.26 -9.04
C GLU A 101 -1.95 -11.45 -9.66
N ARG A 102 -2.85 -10.97 -8.80
CA ARG A 102 -3.74 -9.85 -9.11
C ARG A 102 -2.90 -8.57 -9.13
N LYS A 103 -2.25 -8.31 -10.26
CA LYS A 103 -1.34 -7.17 -10.45
C LYS A 103 -1.97 -5.82 -10.14
N TYR A 104 -3.28 -5.66 -10.41
CA TYR A 104 -4.05 -4.48 -10.04
C TYR A 104 -4.11 -4.22 -8.51
N LEU A 105 -3.73 -5.19 -7.68
CA LEU A 105 -3.51 -5.07 -6.24
C LEU A 105 -2.02 -5.06 -5.90
N THR A 106 -1.26 -6.06 -6.37
CA THR A 106 0.12 -6.27 -5.94
C THR A 106 1.04 -5.15 -6.39
N ASP A 107 0.77 -4.49 -7.52
CA ASP A 107 1.50 -3.30 -7.96
C ASP A 107 1.30 -2.09 -7.05
N VAL A 108 0.20 -2.04 -6.30
CA VAL A 108 -0.02 -0.97 -5.32
C VAL A 108 0.61 -1.31 -3.97
N LEU A 109 0.47 -2.57 -3.54
CA LEU A 109 0.98 -3.05 -2.26
C LEU A 109 2.50 -3.06 -2.22
N ALA A 110 3.13 -3.44 -3.34
CA ALA A 110 4.57 -3.51 -3.48
C ALA A 110 5.22 -2.14 -3.74
N ARG A 111 4.55 -1.01 -3.50
CA ARG A 111 5.14 0.33 -3.70
C ARG A 111 6.37 0.58 -2.80
N PRO A 112 7.26 1.51 -3.20
CA PRO A 112 8.38 1.93 -2.36
C PRO A 112 7.89 2.58 -1.07
N ARG A 113 8.57 2.32 0.04
CA ARG A 113 8.20 2.83 1.37
C ARG A 113 9.37 2.73 2.35
N PRO A 114 9.42 3.58 3.38
CA PRO A 114 10.38 3.39 4.46
C PRO A 114 10.09 2.10 5.22
N LEU A 115 11.13 1.31 5.51
CA LEU A 115 11.09 0.18 6.44
C LEU A 115 11.63 0.59 7.81
N VAL A 116 12.74 1.33 7.80
CA VAL A 116 13.42 1.86 8.99
C VAL A 116 13.75 3.33 8.75
N VAL A 117 13.51 4.19 9.75
CA VAL A 117 13.85 5.62 9.67
C VAL A 117 14.77 5.99 10.82
N ALA A 118 16.02 6.30 10.51
CA ALA A 118 17.01 6.79 11.47
C ALA A 118 16.81 8.28 11.75
N GLY A 119 15.70 8.61 12.42
CA GLY A 119 15.33 9.99 12.70
C GLY A 119 13.84 10.18 12.92
N ARG A 120 13.32 11.33 12.47
CA ARG A 120 11.89 11.65 12.49
C ARG A 120 11.39 11.77 11.06
N LEU A 121 10.47 10.91 10.68
CA LEU A 121 9.72 11.00 9.42
C LEU A 121 8.76 12.20 9.50
N GLU A 122 8.81 13.09 8.51
CA GLU A 122 7.90 14.24 8.40
C GLU A 122 6.79 14.00 7.38
N ASP A 123 7.14 13.45 6.23
CA ASP A 123 6.22 13.09 5.16
C ASP A 123 6.85 12.06 4.23
N PHE A 124 6.04 11.24 3.57
CA PHE A 124 6.46 10.43 2.44
C PHE A 124 5.26 10.04 1.58
N GLY A 125 5.53 9.66 0.35
CA GLY A 125 4.52 9.16 -0.56
C GLY A 125 5.13 8.61 -1.84
N TYR A 126 4.31 7.84 -2.56
CA TYR A 126 4.65 7.32 -3.88
C TYR A 126 3.64 7.79 -4.92
N ASP A 127 4.13 8.48 -5.93
CA ASP A 127 3.35 8.83 -7.10
C ASP A 127 3.42 7.69 -8.13
N PHE A 128 2.32 6.96 -8.26
CA PHE A 128 2.19 5.86 -9.21
C PHE A 128 2.25 6.28 -10.68
N SER A 129 1.98 7.54 -11.00
CA SER A 129 1.99 8.05 -12.37
C SER A 129 3.41 8.35 -12.85
N THR A 130 4.19 9.03 -12.02
CA THR A 130 5.60 9.36 -12.30
C THR A 130 6.58 8.29 -11.81
N ARG A 131 6.10 7.33 -11.02
CA ARG A 131 6.89 6.31 -10.32
C ARG A 131 7.93 6.92 -9.38
N THR A 132 7.60 8.04 -8.76
CA THR A 132 8.51 8.77 -7.88
C THR A 132 8.14 8.52 -6.43
N PHE A 133 9.11 8.05 -5.64
CA PHE A 133 9.01 8.02 -4.19
C PHE A 133 9.66 9.27 -3.60
N GLY A 134 8.93 9.98 -2.74
CA GLY A 134 9.44 11.13 -2.00
C GLY A 134 9.40 10.85 -0.50
N MET A 135 10.44 11.26 0.22
CA MET A 135 10.50 11.17 1.67
C MET A 135 11.19 12.41 2.25
N LYS A 136 10.53 13.01 3.24
CA LYS A 136 11.09 14.09 4.05
C LYS A 136 11.32 13.57 5.46
N LEU A 137 12.57 13.63 5.90
CA LEU A 137 12.94 13.22 7.25
C LEU A 137 13.88 14.25 7.90
N ARG A 138 13.90 14.25 9.23
CA ARG A 138 15.00 14.81 10.01
C ARG A 138 15.88 13.67 10.50
N THR A 139 17.10 13.60 9.99
CA THR A 139 18.08 12.56 10.32
C THR A 139 18.55 12.66 11.76
N ARG A 140 18.83 11.50 12.39
CA ARG A 140 19.53 11.40 13.67
C ARG A 140 20.63 10.34 13.51
N PRO A 141 21.89 10.73 13.21
CA PRO A 141 22.96 9.78 12.89
C PRO A 141 23.22 8.72 13.96
N ALA A 142 22.98 9.06 15.23
CA ALA A 142 23.10 8.13 16.35
C ALA A 142 22.12 6.94 16.28
N LEU A 143 21.06 7.01 15.46
CA LEU A 143 20.09 5.93 15.27
C LEU A 143 20.44 4.98 14.10
N GLY A 144 21.60 5.17 13.46
CA GLY A 144 22.07 4.32 12.36
C GLY A 144 21.55 4.77 10.99
N ALA A 145 21.28 3.80 10.11
CA ALA A 145 20.85 4.03 8.74
C ALA A 145 19.33 3.92 8.60
N SER A 146 18.77 4.67 7.64
CA SER A 146 17.38 4.46 7.20
C SER A 146 17.36 3.39 6.10
N GLU A 147 16.30 2.60 6.07
CA GLU A 147 16.09 1.56 5.07
C GLU A 147 14.80 1.85 4.30
N ILE A 148 14.88 1.80 2.98
CA ILE A 148 13.75 2.02 2.08
C ILE A 148 13.57 0.76 1.24
N PHE A 149 12.36 0.20 1.25
CA PHE A 149 12.01 -0.87 0.35
C PHE A 149 11.85 -0.31 -1.07
N VAL A 150 12.59 -0.87 -2.03
CA VAL A 150 12.50 -0.50 -3.45
C VAL A 150 12.19 -1.75 -4.29
N PRO A 151 10.99 -1.86 -4.88
CA PRO A 151 10.59 -2.97 -5.74
C PRO A 151 11.16 -2.79 -7.16
N ALA A 152 12.49 -2.86 -7.30
CA ALA A 152 13.23 -2.48 -8.51
C ALA A 152 12.63 -3.06 -9.80
N GLU A 153 12.47 -4.39 -9.87
CA GLU A 153 11.96 -5.06 -11.07
C GLU A 153 10.52 -4.68 -11.44
N ARG A 154 9.69 -4.30 -10.45
CA ARG A 154 8.26 -4.03 -10.66
C ARG A 154 7.99 -2.59 -11.10
N HIS A 155 8.65 -1.63 -10.49
CA HIS A 155 8.40 -0.21 -10.78
C HIS A 155 9.50 0.45 -11.58
N TYR A 156 10.71 -0.10 -11.54
CA TYR A 156 11.93 0.49 -12.08
C TYR A 156 12.72 -0.50 -12.96
N PRO A 157 12.11 -1.10 -14.00
CA PRO A 157 12.79 -2.09 -14.83
C PRO A 157 14.02 -1.54 -15.57
N GLY A 158 14.11 -0.21 -15.73
CA GLY A 158 15.28 0.48 -16.30
C GLY A 158 16.30 0.98 -15.28
N GLY A 159 16.18 0.57 -14.01
CA GLY A 159 17.01 1.06 -12.90
C GLY A 159 16.34 2.19 -12.11
N THR A 160 16.94 2.53 -10.97
CA THR A 160 16.43 3.54 -10.03
C THR A 160 17.50 4.60 -9.79
N ARG A 161 17.09 5.86 -9.74
CA ARG A 161 17.93 6.98 -9.31
C ARG A 161 17.48 7.46 -7.94
N VAL A 162 18.44 7.72 -7.06
CA VAL A 162 18.19 8.33 -5.74
C VAL A 162 18.76 9.73 -5.76
N ALA A 163 17.97 10.71 -5.33
CA ALA A 163 18.39 12.10 -5.20
C ALA A 163 18.14 12.59 -3.78
N PHE A 164 19.14 13.26 -3.20
CA PHE A 164 19.06 13.90 -1.91
C PHE A 164 18.86 15.42 -2.09
N ALA A 165 18.30 16.07 -1.07
CA ALA A 165 17.98 17.50 -1.13
C ALA A 165 19.20 18.41 -1.33
N ASP A 166 20.40 17.94 -0.95
CA ASP A 166 21.69 18.62 -1.16
C ASP A 166 22.26 18.41 -2.58
N GLY A 167 21.53 17.72 -3.46
CA GLY A 167 21.91 17.50 -4.84
C GLY A 167 22.77 16.25 -5.08
N LEU A 168 23.10 15.46 -4.04
CA LEU A 168 23.73 14.16 -4.24
C LEU A 168 22.79 13.23 -5.02
N VAL A 169 23.32 12.61 -6.07
CA VAL A 169 22.59 11.70 -6.94
C VAL A 169 23.33 10.37 -7.03
N LEU A 170 22.63 9.28 -6.75
CA LEU A 170 23.09 7.91 -6.97
C LEU A 170 22.28 7.31 -8.12
N ALA A 171 22.95 6.69 -9.09
CA ALA A 171 22.36 6.09 -10.30
C ALA A 171 22.89 4.67 -10.52
#